data_AF-A0A950I8R4-F1
#
_entry.id   AF-A0A950I8R4-F1
#
_cell.length_a   1.000
_cell.length_b   1.000
_cell.length_c   1.000
_cell.angle_alpha   90.00
_cell.angle_beta   90.00
_cell.angle_gamma   90.00
#
_symmetry.space_group_name_H-M   'P 1'
#
loop_
_entity.id
_entity.type
_entity.pdbx_description
1 polymer ?
#
loop_
_entity_poly.entity_id
_entity_poly.type
_entity_poly.pdbx_seq_one_letter_code
_entity_poly.pdbx_strand_id
1 'polypeptide(L)'
;KSAKSIVKIRFTKDQPRTAWNLAAPQEYGFYSNVNPEVDHPRWSQASERRIGEDGLFTKKRKTLMFNGYSEVASLYGGMDLRKYF
;
A
#
# COMPACT_ATOMS: atom_id res chain seq x y z
N LYS A 1 4.65 0.02 -4.26
CA LYS A 1 5.45 -1.18 -4.62
C LYS A 1 5.88 -1.23 -6.08
N SER A 2 5.71 -0.17 -6.86
CA SER A 2 6.12 -0.11 -8.27
C SER A 2 7.47 0.60 -8.39
N ALA A 3 8.54 -0.15 -8.64
CA ALA A 3 9.86 0.43 -8.88
C ALA A 3 9.88 1.19 -10.22
N LYS A 4 10.64 2.30 -10.27
CA LYS A 4 10.83 3.09 -11.50
C LYS A 4 12.17 2.73 -12.14
N SER A 5 12.25 2.84 -13.48
CA SER A 5 13.49 2.65 -14.26
C SER A 5 14.20 1.31 -13.95
N ILE A 6 13.45 0.21 -14.02
CA ILE A 6 13.95 -1.13 -13.69
C ILE A 6 14.99 -1.56 -14.74
N VAL A 7 16.21 -1.86 -14.28
CA VAL A 7 17.30 -2.35 -15.14
C VAL A 7 17.58 -3.84 -14.99
N LYS A 8 17.03 -4.49 -13.96
CA LYS A 8 17.24 -5.93 -13.70
C LYS A 8 16.06 -6.53 -12.94
N ILE A 9 15.70 -7.76 -13.33
CA ILE A 9 14.73 -8.61 -12.63
C ILE A 9 15.44 -9.92 -12.26
N ARG A 10 15.19 -10.43 -11.05
CA ARG A 10 15.72 -11.72 -10.58
C ARG A 10 14.62 -12.47 -9.86
N PHE A 11 14.54 -13.78 -10.08
CA PHE A 11 13.75 -14.68 -9.26
C PHE A 11 14.61 -15.16 -8.10
N THR A 12 14.08 -15.06 -6.88
CA THR A 12 14.75 -15.49 -5.65
C THR A 12 13.85 -16.46 -4.92
N LYS A 13 14.46 -17.42 -4.20
CA LYS A 13 13.72 -18.34 -3.35
C LYS A 13 13.07 -17.62 -2.17
N ASP A 14 13.80 -16.69 -1.57
CA ASP A 14 13.39 -15.98 -0.36
C ASP A 14 12.87 -14.57 -0.68
N GLN A 15 12.05 -14.02 0.22
CA GLN A 15 11.47 -12.68 0.10
C GLN A 15 12.57 -11.61 0.07
N PRO A 16 12.70 -10.82 -1.02
CA PRO A 16 13.71 -9.80 -1.11
C PRO A 16 13.38 -8.59 -0.22
N ARG A 17 14.42 -7.86 0.19
CA ARG A 17 14.29 -6.58 0.89
C ARG A 17 13.78 -5.50 -0.06
N THR A 18 12.95 -4.58 0.43
CA THR A 18 12.45 -3.44 -0.37
C THR A 18 12.95 -2.12 0.20
N ALA A 19 13.20 -1.12 -0.66
CA ALA A 19 13.87 0.12 -0.27
C ALA A 19 13.20 0.83 0.92
N TRP A 20 11.88 1.02 0.87
CA TRP A 20 11.13 1.69 1.95
C TRP A 20 11.04 0.87 3.23
N ASN A 21 10.95 -0.46 3.13
CA ASN A 21 10.98 -1.34 4.30
C ASN A 21 12.35 -1.35 4.98
N LEU A 22 13.45 -1.14 4.24
CA LEU A 22 14.77 -0.95 4.84
C LEU A 22 14.93 0.43 5.47
N ALA A 23 14.39 1.46 4.85
CA ALA A 23 14.52 2.84 5.33
C ALA A 23 13.67 3.11 6.57
N ALA A 24 12.45 2.59 6.63
CA ALA A 24 11.52 2.76 7.75
C ALA A 24 10.67 1.49 7.92
N PRO A 25 11.24 0.40 8.49
CA PRO A 25 10.54 -0.88 8.65
C PRO A 25 9.27 -0.79 9.49
N GLN A 26 9.21 0.16 10.42
CA GLN A 26 8.05 0.43 11.27
C GLN A 26 6.89 1.14 10.54
N GLU A 27 7.14 1.67 9.34
CA GLU A 27 6.16 2.43 8.55
C GLU A 27 5.70 1.70 7.29
N TYR A 28 6.58 0.90 6.69
CA TYR A 28 6.33 0.26 5.39
C TYR A 28 6.71 -1.23 5.44
N GLY A 29 5.73 -2.12 5.39
CA GLY A 29 5.97 -3.56 5.26
C GLY A 29 6.15 -4.02 3.82
N PHE A 30 6.14 -5.34 3.62
CA PHE A 30 6.46 -5.94 2.32
C PHE A 30 5.30 -5.91 1.32
N TYR A 31 4.08 -6.20 1.75
CA TYR A 31 2.94 -6.28 0.82
C TYR A 31 2.38 -4.90 0.47
N SER A 32 2.19 -4.01 1.46
CA SER A 32 1.70 -2.64 1.23
C SER A 32 0.46 -2.57 0.37
N ASN A 33 -0.48 -3.48 0.65
CA ASN A 33 -1.84 -3.41 0.12
C ASN A 33 -2.53 -2.17 0.70
N VAL A 34 -3.28 -1.46 -0.13
CA VAL A 34 -4.07 -0.31 0.32
C VAL A 34 -5.18 -0.82 1.24
N ASN A 35 -5.14 -0.40 2.51
CA ASN A 35 -6.07 -0.82 3.53
C ASN A 35 -6.49 0.40 4.38
N PRO A 36 -7.75 0.88 4.28
CA PRO A 36 -8.23 2.03 5.05
C PRO A 36 -8.39 1.74 6.56
N GLU A 37 -8.33 0.49 6.98
CA GLU A 37 -8.45 0.07 8.39
C GLU A 37 -7.11 0.01 9.12
N VAL A 38 -6.00 0.21 8.41
CA VAL A 38 -4.64 0.18 8.98
C VAL A 38 -3.96 1.50 8.71
N ASP A 39 -3.86 2.31 9.76
CA ASP A 39 -3.24 3.62 9.67
C ASP A 39 -1.71 3.54 9.59
N HIS A 40 -1.14 4.54 8.94
CA HIS A 40 0.30 4.76 9.00
C HIS A 40 0.66 5.32 10.39
N PRO A 41 1.87 5.04 10.95
CA PRO A 41 2.23 5.53 12.29
C PRO A 41 2.11 7.05 12.50
N ARG A 42 2.12 7.82 11.41
CA ARG A 42 2.08 9.29 11.42
C ARG A 42 0.79 9.91 10.88
N TRP A 43 -0.09 9.13 10.24
CA TRP A 43 -1.34 9.66 9.66
C TRP A 43 -2.36 8.56 9.38
N SER A 44 -3.64 8.93 9.35
CA SER A 44 -4.70 7.98 8.97
C SER A 44 -4.74 7.71 7.46
N GLN A 45 -4.99 6.45 7.10
CA GLN A 45 -5.18 5.98 5.72
C GLN A 45 -6.66 5.89 5.33
N ALA A 46 -7.59 6.23 6.23
CA ALA A 46 -9.03 6.11 5.97
C ALA A 46 -9.55 7.07 4.88
N SER A 47 -8.80 8.13 4.55
CA SER A 47 -9.18 9.11 3.52
C SER A 47 -8.00 9.55 2.67
N GLU A 48 -8.29 9.86 1.41
CA GLU A 48 -7.31 10.28 0.41
C GLU A 48 -7.72 11.58 -0.27
N ARG A 49 -6.73 12.27 -0.85
CA ARG A 49 -6.94 13.44 -1.70
C ARG A 49 -6.76 13.02 -3.16
N ARG A 50 -7.82 13.12 -3.94
CA ARG A 50 -7.77 12.92 -5.40
C ARG A 50 -7.11 14.13 -6.05
N ILE A 51 -6.20 13.88 -6.99
CA ILE A 51 -5.53 14.92 -7.77
C ILE A 51 -6.16 14.98 -9.16
N GLY A 52 -6.52 16.17 -9.63
CA GLY A 52 -6.93 16.42 -11.03
C GLY A 52 -8.43 16.40 -11.33
N GLU A 53 -9.26 15.70 -10.54
CA GLU A 53 -10.73 15.68 -10.73
C GLU A 53 -11.45 16.77 -9.93
N ASP A 54 -10.87 17.12 -8.79
CA ASP A 54 -11.55 17.83 -7.73
C ASP A 54 -10.67 19.02 -7.34
N GLY A 55 -11.15 20.25 -7.59
CA GLY A 55 -10.39 21.49 -7.41
C GLY A 55 -9.79 21.67 -6.00
N LEU A 56 -9.01 22.75 -5.80
CA LEU A 56 -8.18 22.98 -4.61
C LEU A 56 -8.92 22.91 -3.25
N PHE A 57 -10.26 23.02 -3.26
CA PHE A 57 -11.13 23.08 -2.07
C PHE A 57 -11.98 21.83 -1.84
N THR A 58 -11.85 20.79 -2.66
CA THR A 58 -12.68 19.59 -2.48
C THR A 58 -12.22 18.75 -1.29
N LYS A 59 -13.21 18.25 -0.54
CA LYS A 59 -12.98 17.40 0.63
C LYS A 59 -12.30 16.09 0.23
N LYS A 60 -11.48 15.55 1.14
CA LYS A 60 -10.90 14.20 1.01
C LYS A 60 -12.03 13.17 0.85
N ARG A 61 -11.79 12.15 0.03
CA ARG A 61 -12.71 11.01 -0.15
C ARG A 61 -12.25 9.81 0.68
N LYS A 62 -13.16 8.88 0.97
CA LYS A 62 -12.80 7.64 1.68
C LYS A 62 -11.91 6.77 0.80
N THR A 63 -10.84 6.23 1.38
CA THR A 63 -9.98 5.25 0.70
C THR A 63 -10.69 3.89 0.67
N LEU A 64 -10.61 3.21 -0.47
CA LEU A 64 -11.22 1.91 -0.66
C LEU A 64 -10.22 0.78 -0.33
N MET A 65 -10.73 -0.32 0.21
CA MET A 65 -9.93 -1.54 0.42
C MET A 65 -9.36 -2.03 -0.92
N PHE A 66 -8.10 -2.46 -0.92
CA PHE A 66 -7.34 -2.82 -2.13
C PHE A 66 -7.39 -1.74 -3.22
N ASN A 67 -7.57 -0.48 -2.83
CA ASN A 67 -7.73 0.65 -3.74
C ASN A 67 -8.93 0.48 -4.71
N GLY A 68 -9.96 -0.26 -4.30
CA GLY A 68 -11.17 -0.51 -5.08
C GLY A 68 -11.17 -1.80 -5.90
N TYR A 69 -10.06 -2.56 -5.91
CA TYR A 69 -9.93 -3.80 -6.66
C TYR A 69 -10.17 -5.01 -5.76
N SER A 70 -11.43 -5.35 -5.49
CA SER A 70 -11.76 -6.48 -4.62
C SER A 70 -11.36 -7.85 -5.22
N GLU A 71 -11.12 -7.90 -6.52
CA GLU A 71 -10.75 -9.12 -7.27
C GLU A 71 -9.43 -9.72 -6.79
N VAL A 72 -8.55 -8.92 -6.19
CA VAL A 72 -7.26 -9.39 -5.67
C VAL A 72 -7.35 -10.00 -4.27
N ALA A 73 -8.51 -9.90 -3.60
CA ALA A 73 -8.68 -10.32 -2.21
C ALA A 73 -8.36 -11.81 -2.00
N SER A 74 -8.67 -12.66 -2.98
CA SER A 74 -8.44 -14.10 -2.93
C SER A 74 -6.96 -14.46 -2.77
N LEU A 75 -6.04 -13.62 -3.26
CA LEU A 75 -4.59 -13.84 -3.15
C LEU A 75 -4.08 -13.70 -1.72
N TYR A 76 -4.86 -13.05 -0.84
CA TYR A 76 -4.48 -12.74 0.54
C TYR A 76 -5.37 -13.45 1.58
N GLY A 77 -6.20 -14.41 1.15
CA GLY A 77 -7.07 -15.17 2.03
C GLY A 77 -6.30 -15.86 3.16
N GLY A 78 -6.77 -15.70 4.40
CA GLY A 78 -6.13 -16.29 5.59
C GLY A 78 -4.89 -15.57 6.10
N MET A 79 -4.47 -14.47 5.47
CA MET A 79 -3.38 -13.64 5.98
C MET A 79 -3.87 -12.59 6.98
N ASP A 80 -3.04 -12.28 7.98
CA ASP A 80 -3.28 -11.13 8.86
C ASP A 80 -2.87 -9.83 8.16
N LEU A 81 -3.85 -9.18 7.54
CA LEU A 81 -3.66 -7.92 6.81
C LEU A 81 -3.28 -6.73 7.70
N ARG A 82 -3.41 -6.85 9.04
CA ARG A 82 -2.92 -5.85 10.01
C ARG A 82 -1.49 -6.08 10.44
N LYS A 83 -0.96 -7.28 10.22
CA LYS A 83 0.47 -7.60 10.44
C LYS A 83 1.30 -7.40 9.17
N TYR A 84 0.66 -7.49 8.00
CA TYR A 84 1.32 -7.51 6.69
C TYR A 84 1.04 -6.25 5.84
N PHE A 85 0.76 -5.09 6.46
CA PHE A 85 0.64 -3.80 5.75
C PHE A 85 2.00 -3.24 5.31
#